data_AF-A0A3L7QZX5-F1
#
_entry.id   AF-A0A3L7QZX5-F1
#
_cell.length_a   1.000
_cell.length_b   1.000
_cell.length_c   1.000
_cell.angle_alpha   90.00
_cell.angle_beta   90.00
_cell.angle_gamma   90.00
#
_symmetry.space_group_name_H-M   'P 1'
#
loop_
_entity.id
_entity.type
_entity.pdbx_description
1 polymer ?
#
loop_
_entity_poly.entity_id
_entity_poly.type
_entity_poly.pdbx_seq_one_letter_code
_entity_poly.pdbx_strand_id
1 'polypeptide(L)' 'GDSVIVTVVRVSGDKVRIGIEAPADVRVLRDELDIDDQIELPLTALPIGRGIRLASSDGDTSRQSETHCVRVKE' A
#
# COMPACT_ATOMS: atom_id res chain seq x y z
N GLY A 1 -9.65 2.12 -34.48
CA GLY A 1 -9.12 1.70 -33.17
C GLY A 1 -9.73 0.36 -32.87
N ASP A 2 -9.23 -0.67 -33.54
CA ASP A 2 -10.11 -1.69 -34.13
C ASP A 2 -10.15 -3.00 -33.33
N SER A 3 -9.92 -2.94 -32.02
CA SER A 3 -9.83 -4.15 -31.18
C SER A 3 -10.49 -4.01 -29.81
N VAL A 4 -11.27 -2.95 -29.55
CA VAL A 4 -12.04 -2.82 -28.31
C VAL A 4 -13.52 -3.10 -28.60
N ILE A 5 -14.03 -4.22 -28.11
CA ILE A 5 -15.43 -4.61 -28.26
C ILE A 5 -16.12 -4.40 -26.91
N VAL A 6 -17.11 -3.52 -26.88
CA VAL A 6 -17.95 -3.28 -25.69
C VAL A 6 -19.26 -4.03 -25.88
N THR A 7 -19.53 -4.98 -24.99
CA THR A 7 -20.71 -5.81 -25.00
C THR A 7 -21.60 -5.50 -23.81
N VAL A 8 -22.87 -5.18 -24.03
CA VAL A 8 -23.84 -5.06 -22.94
C VAL A 8 -24.37 -6.44 -22.60
N VAL A 9 -23.94 -7.00 -21.47
CA VAL A 9 -24.28 -8.36 -21.05
C VAL A 9 -25.69 -8.42 -20.47
N ARG A 10 -26.05 -7.46 -19.63
CA ARG A 10 -27.37 -7.39 -18.99
C ARG A 10 -27.69 -5.99 -18.50
N VAL A 11 -28.94 -5.57 -18.69
CA VAL A 11 -29.51 -4.37 -18.08
C VAL A 11 -30.49 -4.80 -16.99
N SER A 12 -30.36 -4.24 -15.80
CA SER A 12 -31.25 -4.49 -14.66
C SER A 12 -31.57 -3.16 -13.99
N GLY A 13 -32.73 -2.59 -14.31
CA GLY A 13 -33.16 -1.31 -13.74
C GLY A 13 -32.16 -0.20 -14.03
N ASP A 14 -31.49 0.28 -12.98
CA ASP A 14 -30.45 1.30 -12.99
C ASP A 14 -29.02 0.76 -13.24
N LYS A 15 -28.81 -0.55 -13.11
CA LYS A 15 -27.48 -1.18 -13.23
C LYS A 15 -27.31 -1.90 -14.56
N VAL A 16 -26.17 -1.67 -15.19
CA VAL A 16 -25.78 -2.32 -16.46
C VAL A 16 -24.52 -3.13 -16.25
N ARG A 17 -24.53 -4.39 -16.68
CA ARG A 17 -23.33 -5.22 -16.80
C ARG A 17 -22.73 -5.03 -18.17
N ILE A 18 -21.53 -4.47 -18.20
CA ILE A 18 -20.76 -4.22 -19.43
C ILE A 18 -19.60 -5.22 -19.45
N GLY A 19 -19.51 -6.01 -20.51
CA GLY A 19 -18.33 -6.79 -20.87
C GLY A 19 -17.47 -5.96 -21.80
N ILE A 20 -16.17 -5.92 -21.56
CA ILE A 20 -15.21 -5.22 -22.40
C ILE A 20 -14.18 -6.25 -22.84
N GLU A 21 -14.05 -6.45 -24.14
CA GLU A 21 -12.98 -7.22 -24.75
C GLU A 21 -12.00 -6.21 -25.33
N ALA A 22 -10.79 -6.22 -24.79
CA ALA A 22 -9.71 -5.34 -25.20
C ALA A 22 -8.43 -6.18 -25.33
N PRO A 23 -7.51 -5.80 -26.24
CA PRO A 23 -6.24 -6.48 -26.39
C PRO A 23 -5.36 -6.27 -25.15
N ALA A 24 -4.40 -7.17 -24.94
CA ALA A 24 -3.62 -7.25 -23.70
C ALA A 24 -2.73 -6.02 -23.43
N ASP A 25 -2.47 -5.21 -24.44
CA ASP A 25 -1.70 -3.96 -24.38
C ASP A 25 -2.52 -2.75 -23.93
N VAL A 26 -3.85 -2.86 -23.85
CA VAL A 26 -4.75 -1.77 -23.47
C VAL A 26 -5.29 -1.98 -22.06
N ARG A 27 -5.06 -1.00 -21.18
CA ARG A 27 -5.61 -0.98 -19.81
C ARG A 27 -7.06 -0.47 -19.85
N VAL A 28 -7.98 -1.22 -19.23
CA VAL A 28 -9.38 -0.82 -19.06
C VAL A 28 -9.57 -0.34 -17.61
N LEU A 29 -9.90 0.94 -17.45
CA LEU A 29 -10.10 1.57 -16.14
C LEU A 29 -11.55 2.00 -15.95
N ARG A 30 -11.94 2.17 -14.69
CA ARG A 30 -13.24 2.73 -14.32
C ARG A 30 -13.04 4.22 -14.03
N ASP A 31 -14.01 5.04 -14.43
CA ASP A 31 -13.91 6.50 -14.37
C ASP A 31 -13.82 7.03 -12.93
N GLU A 32 -14.35 6.28 -11.96
CA GLU A 32 -14.25 6.59 -10.54
C GLU A 32 -12.94 6.14 -9.86
N LEU A 33 -12.02 5.51 -10.59
CA LEU A 33 -10.70 5.21 -10.07
C LEU A 33 -9.78 6.40 -10.38
N ASP A 34 -9.30 7.07 -9.33
CA ASP A 34 -8.23 8.05 -9.47
C ASP A 34 -7.01 7.39 -10.13
N ILE A 35 -6.55 7.99 -11.23
CA ILE A 35 -5.41 7.49 -12.01
C ILE A 35 -4.13 7.90 -11.26
N ASP A 36 -3.85 7.27 -10.12
CA ASP A 36 -2.54 7.36 -9.49
C ASP A 36 -1.57 6.43 -10.23
N ASP A 37 -1.12 6.87 -11.42
CA ASP A 37 -0.09 6.19 -12.23
C ASP A 37 1.32 6.26 -11.60
N GLN A 38 1.42 6.39 -10.27
CA GLN A 38 2.69 6.27 -9.52
C GLN A 38 3.00 4.80 -9.24
N ILE A 39 3.13 3.98 -10.29
CA ILE A 39 3.83 2.70 -10.16
C ILE A 39 5.33 3.00 -10.18
N GLU A 40 5.85 3.60 -9.11
CA GLU A 40 7.27 3.53 -8.81
C GLU A 40 7.54 2.13 -8.26
N LEU A 41 8.07 1.24 -9.09
CA LEU A 41 8.68 0.00 -8.61
C LEU A 41 9.85 0.37 -7.69
N PRO A 42 9.82 0.06 -6.38
CA PRO A 42 11.00 0.25 -5.55
C PRO A 42 12.00 -0.84 -5.94
N LEU A 43 13.03 -0.46 -6.70
CA LEU A 43 14.25 -1.24 -6.93
C LEU A 43 15.10 -1.31 -5.66
N THR A 44 14.54 -1.79 -4.55
CA THR A 44 15.31 -2.15 -3.35
C THR A 44 14.86 -3.51 -2.86
N ALA A 45 15.23 -4.52 -3.65
CA ALA A 45 15.43 -5.88 -3.16
C ALA A 45 16.39 -5.82 -1.96
N LEU A 46 15.85 -5.80 -0.75
CA LEU A 46 16.63 -6.10 0.44
C LEU A 46 16.91 -7.61 0.42
N PRO A 47 18.18 -8.04 0.54
CA PRO A 47 18.49 -9.45 0.62
C PRO A 47 17.89 -9.99 1.92
N ILE A 48 16.82 -10.77 1.77
CA ILE A 48 16.32 -11.65 2.83
C ILE A 48 17.43 -12.68 3.06
N GLY A 49 18.31 -12.41 4.03
CA GLY A 49 19.29 -13.37 4.53
C GLY A 49 20.73 -12.87 4.59
N ARG A 50 21.08 -12.19 5.69
CA ARG A 50 22.35 -12.45 6.41
C ARG A 50 22.30 -11.84 7.80
N GLY A 51 22.22 -12.72 8.80
CA GLY A 51 22.41 -12.34 10.19
C GLY A 51 23.81 -11.76 10.39
N ILE A 52 23.88 -10.56 10.96
CA ILE A 52 25.07 -10.03 11.60
C ILE A 52 24.74 -9.84 13.08
N ARG A 53 25.38 -10.66 13.91
CA ARG A 53 25.37 -10.60 15.37
C ARG A 53 26.67 -9.90 15.78
N LEU A 54 26.61 -8.65 16.25
CA LEU A 54 27.71 -7.90 16.86
C LEU A 54 27.07 -6.80 17.73
N ALA A 55 27.37 -6.55 18.98
CA ALA A 55 28.03 -7.28 20.06
C ALA A 55 27.41 -6.69 21.34
N SER A 56 27.14 -7.51 22.34
CA SER A 56 26.80 -7.08 23.69
C SER A 56 27.99 -6.35 24.32
N SER A 57 27.75 -5.16 24.88
CA SER A 57 28.60 -4.59 25.92
C SER A 57 27.71 -4.20 27.07
N ASP A 58 27.53 -5.16 27.98
CA ASP A 58 27.07 -4.97 29.34
C ASP A 58 27.96 -3.94 30.06
N GLY A 59 27.35 -3.09 30.89
CA GLY A 59 28.08 -2.10 31.68
C GLY A 59 27.19 -1.15 32.47
N ASP A 60 26.59 -1.68 33.55
CA ASP A 60 25.88 -1.01 34.64
C ASP A 60 26.56 0.29 35.12
N THR A 61 25.80 1.39 35.30
CA THR A 61 25.93 2.23 36.50
C THR A 61 24.63 2.99 36.77
N SER A 62 23.97 2.53 37.82
CA SER A 62 22.95 3.18 38.67
C SER A 62 23.11 4.69 38.92
N ARG A 63 22.00 5.35 39.36
CA ARG A 63 21.82 6.73 39.92
C ARG A 63 21.28 7.77 38.92
N GLN A 64 20.19 8.51 39.12
CA GLN A 64 19.33 8.88 40.27
C GLN A 64 17.96 9.27 39.66
N SER A 65 16.83 8.69 40.08
CA SER A 65 15.89 9.31 41.03
C SER A 65 15.77 10.84 40.92
N GLU A 66 14.74 11.33 40.25
CA GLU A 66 13.95 12.45 40.77
C GLU A 66 12.52 12.38 40.26
N THR A 67 11.66 11.87 41.14
CA THR A 67 10.22 11.98 41.09
C THR A 67 9.83 13.45 41.14
N HIS A 68 9.16 13.99 40.11
CA HIS A 68 8.28 15.13 40.30
C HIS A 68 6.86 14.74 39.92
N CYS A 69 6.12 14.32 40.94
CA CYS A 69 4.68 14.15 40.88
C CYS A 69 4.00 15.52 41.08
N VAL A 70 2.72 15.60 40.67
CA VAL A 70 1.65 16.50 41.16
C VAL A 70 1.38 17.73 40.25
N ARG A 71 0.15 18.08 39.81
CA ARG A 71 -1.21 17.83 40.31
C ARG A 71 -2.27 17.71 39.19
N VAL A 72 -3.36 17.05 39.59
CA VAL A 72 -4.66 16.82 38.96
C VAL A 72 -5.35 18.11 38.46
N LYS A 73 -6.04 17.96 37.32
CA LYS A 73 -6.95 18.95 36.72
C LYS A 73 -8.21 19.13 37.57
N GLU A 74 -8.63 20.38 37.76
CA GLU A 74 -10.02 20.71 38.08
C GLU A 74 -10.84 20.81 36.79
#